data_AF-A0A8B7ZKT9-F1
#
_entry.id   AF-A0A8B7ZKT9-F1
#
_cell.length_a   1.000
_cell.length_b   1.000
_cell.length_c   1.000
_cell.angle_alpha   90.00
_cell.angle_beta   90.00
_cell.angle_gamma   90.00
#
_symmetry.space_group_name_H-M   'P 1'
#
loop_
_entity.id
_entity.type
_entity.pdbx_description
1 polymer ?
#
loop_
_entity_poly.entity_id
_entity_poly.type
_entity_poly.pdbx_seq_one_letter_code
_entity_poly.pdbx_strand_id
1 'polypeptide(L)'
;MLTYASKYRGAAFGDVEVEVEEGKKENRSRGLWAMRLDEFLDEYQLGDMYMVASVPREMAGEVELLSCMLCGGFTKNLQDAVIWFSSGDTKSVLHFDALDNINCVMDGRKEFFLVDKNDKANVFIDHPEGSFSGVDVDKVDMYKYPGLSQVPWYNVTMQPGDCFFIPYRWFHQVRSAAGRSLAINIWFVHLLQFNSSDCKAKGKLPDFEPLAQFELASDSEQLRGEIANFIDELDDAELHIEDLSKLAADLEISDQESLKVFQTLDQDKDGGVTIDEVYSCNMNNVQAQAPGLATRDTDGEKFDDNHDEL
;
A
#
# COMPACT_ATOMS: atom_id res chain seq x y z
N MET A 1 3.64 -10.55 -17.40
CA MET A 1 2.21 -10.52 -17.05
C MET A 1 1.77 -11.95 -16.80
N LEU A 2 1.22 -12.18 -15.62
CA LEU A 2 0.91 -13.52 -15.13
C LEU A 2 -0.11 -14.26 -15.97
N THR A 3 0.30 -15.38 -16.55
CA THR A 3 -0.61 -16.36 -17.12
C THR A 3 -1.21 -17.23 -16.01
N TYR A 4 -2.15 -16.69 -15.22
CA TYR A 4 -3.04 -17.47 -14.34
C TYR A 4 -4.13 -18.19 -15.16
N ALA A 5 -3.70 -18.92 -16.19
CA ALA A 5 -4.56 -19.75 -17.00
C ALA A 5 -4.36 -21.21 -16.61
N SER A 6 -5.36 -21.75 -15.89
CA SER A 6 -5.68 -23.17 -15.73
C SER A 6 -4.90 -24.02 -14.70
N LYS A 7 -5.66 -24.99 -14.16
CA LYS A 7 -5.41 -26.30 -13.50
C LYS A 7 -3.97 -26.81 -13.29
N TYR A 8 -3.00 -26.41 -14.11
CA TYR A 8 -1.63 -26.90 -14.07
C TYR A 8 -0.78 -26.33 -12.92
N ARG A 9 -1.16 -25.18 -12.33
CA ARG A 9 -0.41 -24.55 -11.22
C ARG A 9 -0.99 -24.75 -9.83
N GLY A 10 -2.25 -25.19 -9.70
CA GLY A 10 -2.74 -25.76 -8.44
C GLY A 10 -1.87 -26.94 -7.98
N ALA A 11 -1.24 -27.65 -8.92
CA ALA A 11 -0.28 -28.72 -8.61
C ALA A 11 1.10 -28.21 -8.14
N ALA A 12 1.45 -26.95 -8.39
CA ALA A 12 2.77 -26.39 -8.03
C ALA A 12 2.71 -25.54 -6.75
N PHE A 13 1.62 -24.79 -6.55
CA PHE A 13 1.43 -23.87 -5.43
C PHE A 13 0.19 -24.17 -4.61
N GLY A 14 -0.47 -25.32 -4.81
CA GLY A 14 -1.74 -25.63 -4.15
C GLY A 14 -1.67 -25.59 -2.63
N ASP A 15 -0.54 -26.02 -2.07
CA ASP A 15 -0.30 -26.04 -0.61
C ASP A 15 0.08 -24.68 -0.02
N VAL A 16 0.23 -23.64 -0.86
CA VAL A 16 0.52 -22.29 -0.39
C VAL A 16 -0.73 -21.74 0.31
N GLU A 17 -0.51 -21.20 1.50
CA GLU A 17 -1.55 -20.53 2.28
C GLU A 17 -1.82 -19.15 1.70
N VAL A 18 -3.10 -18.79 1.56
CA VAL A 18 -3.56 -17.49 1.09
C VAL A 18 -4.64 -16.95 2.00
N GLU A 19 -4.67 -15.63 2.15
CA GLU A 19 -5.65 -14.88 2.91
C GLU A 19 -6.87 -14.51 2.06
N VAL A 20 -8.05 -14.60 2.67
CA VAL A 20 -9.33 -14.44 2.00
C VAL A 20 -10.31 -13.64 2.87
N GLU A 21 -10.98 -12.66 2.26
CA GLU A 21 -12.02 -11.83 2.88
C GLU A 21 -13.40 -12.48 2.86
N GLU A 22 -14.19 -12.21 3.90
CA GLU A 22 -15.57 -12.68 4.02
C GLU A 22 -16.53 -11.79 3.23
N GLY A 23 -16.75 -12.20 1.99
CA GLY A 23 -17.62 -11.53 1.05
C GLY A 23 -16.84 -10.71 0.02
N LYS A 24 -17.50 -10.41 -1.10
CA LYS A 24 -16.87 -9.66 -2.20
C LYS A 24 -16.98 -8.14 -2.03
N LYS A 25 -17.86 -7.67 -1.15
CA LYS A 25 -17.92 -6.28 -0.72
C LYS A 25 -17.12 -6.15 0.56
N GLU A 26 -15.97 -5.49 0.46
CA GLU A 26 -15.01 -5.34 1.54
C GLU A 26 -15.70 -4.80 2.80
N ASN A 27 -15.39 -5.43 3.93
CA ASN A 27 -15.87 -5.05 5.24
C ASN A 27 -14.76 -5.26 6.27
N ARG A 28 -14.01 -4.20 6.56
CA ARG A 28 -12.85 -4.21 7.48
C ARG A 28 -13.20 -4.45 8.96
N SER A 29 -14.48 -4.66 9.29
CA SER A 29 -14.88 -5.15 10.62
C SER A 29 -14.92 -6.68 10.69
N ARG A 30 -14.66 -7.38 9.58
CA ARG A 30 -14.52 -8.83 9.51
C ARG A 30 -13.05 -9.16 9.33
N GLY A 31 -12.63 -10.30 9.87
CA GLY A 31 -11.28 -10.78 9.65
C GLY A 31 -11.14 -11.61 8.38
N LEU A 32 -9.92 -11.67 7.89
CA LEU A 32 -9.41 -12.64 6.95
C LEU A 32 -9.42 -14.05 7.57
N TRP A 33 -9.55 -15.05 6.71
CA TRP A 33 -9.13 -16.41 7.04
C TRP A 33 -8.10 -16.90 6.04
N ALA A 34 -7.22 -17.76 6.53
CA ALA A 34 -6.24 -18.47 5.73
C ALA A 34 -6.85 -19.76 5.16
N MET A 35 -6.54 -20.06 3.91
CA MET A 35 -6.85 -21.37 3.29
C MET A 35 -5.78 -21.74 2.26
N ARG A 36 -5.77 -23.01 1.82
CA ARG A 36 -4.86 -23.43 0.75
C ARG A 36 -5.31 -22.85 -0.59
N LEU A 37 -4.34 -22.47 -1.43
CA LEU A 37 -4.63 -21.89 -2.74
C LEU A 37 -5.44 -22.85 -3.62
N ASP A 38 -5.22 -24.16 -3.55
CA ASP A 38 -6.03 -25.11 -4.33
C ASP A 38 -7.50 -25.18 -3.87
N GLU A 39 -7.74 -25.16 -2.56
CA GLU A 39 -9.08 -25.06 -1.97
C GLU A 39 -9.77 -23.79 -2.43
N PHE A 40 -9.06 -22.64 -2.41
CA PHE A 40 -9.61 -21.39 -2.92
C PHE A 40 -9.98 -21.51 -4.41
N LEU A 41 -9.08 -22.07 -5.22
CA LEU A 41 -9.30 -22.26 -6.66
C LEU A 41 -10.49 -23.18 -6.99
N ASP A 42 -10.80 -24.13 -6.11
CA ASP A 42 -11.94 -25.03 -6.25
C ASP A 42 -13.27 -24.36 -5.87
N GLU A 43 -13.27 -23.39 -4.95
CA GLU A 43 -14.49 -22.81 -4.37
C GLU A 43 -14.84 -21.39 -4.87
N TYR A 44 -13.85 -20.58 -5.27
CA TYR A 44 -14.03 -19.13 -5.47
C TYR A 44 -15.09 -18.73 -6.52
N GLN A 45 -15.36 -19.60 -7.49
CA GLN A 45 -16.34 -19.32 -8.54
C GLN A 45 -17.78 -19.29 -8.03
N LEU A 46 -18.07 -20.06 -6.98
CA LEU A 46 -19.40 -20.19 -6.39
C LEU A 46 -19.50 -19.49 -5.03
N GLY A 47 -18.38 -19.34 -4.32
CA GLY A 47 -18.30 -18.67 -3.03
C GLY A 47 -18.41 -17.14 -3.12
N ASP A 48 -18.88 -16.54 -2.03
CA ASP A 48 -18.77 -15.10 -1.77
C ASP A 48 -17.46 -14.83 -1.04
N MET A 49 -16.35 -14.90 -1.78
CA MET A 49 -15.00 -14.80 -1.25
C MET A 49 -14.11 -13.96 -2.16
N TYR A 50 -13.16 -13.26 -1.54
CA TYR A 50 -12.19 -12.42 -2.21
C TYR A 50 -10.80 -12.65 -1.62
N MET A 51 -9.92 -13.29 -2.39
CA MET A 51 -8.53 -13.48 -1.98
C MET A 51 -7.80 -12.15 -2.06
N VAL A 52 -7.19 -11.77 -0.95
CA VAL A 52 -6.35 -10.58 -0.77
C VAL A 52 -5.13 -11.07 -0.02
N ALA A 53 -4.06 -11.39 -0.74
CA ALA A 53 -2.92 -12.08 -0.16
C ALA A 53 -1.60 -11.51 -0.69
N SER A 54 -0.68 -11.20 0.22
CA SER A 54 0.73 -10.96 -0.13
C SER A 54 1.29 -12.13 -0.91
N VAL A 55 2.09 -11.85 -1.94
CA VAL A 55 2.67 -12.86 -2.83
C VAL A 55 3.69 -13.67 -2.05
N PRO A 56 3.47 -14.97 -1.81
CA PRO A 56 4.42 -15.77 -1.07
C PRO A 56 5.72 -15.94 -1.86
N ARG A 57 6.83 -16.14 -1.16
CA ARG A 57 8.16 -16.20 -1.77
C ARG A 57 8.26 -17.27 -2.86
N GLU A 58 7.57 -18.38 -2.69
CA GLU A 58 7.45 -19.48 -3.64
C GLU A 58 6.83 -19.04 -4.97
N MET A 59 5.96 -18.03 -4.93
CA MET A 59 5.23 -17.49 -6.07
C MET A 59 5.83 -16.19 -6.61
N ALA A 60 6.80 -15.59 -5.92
CA ALA A 60 7.44 -14.33 -6.34
C ALA A 60 8.11 -14.43 -7.73
N GLY A 61 8.47 -15.63 -8.20
CA GLY A 61 8.99 -15.85 -9.55
C GLY A 61 7.94 -15.65 -10.66
N GLU A 62 6.66 -15.64 -10.30
CA GLU A 62 5.54 -15.51 -11.23
C GLU A 62 5.09 -14.05 -11.39
N VAL A 63 5.37 -13.20 -10.40
CA VAL A 63 5.09 -11.77 -10.46
C VAL A 63 6.24 -11.05 -11.15
N GLU A 64 5.93 -10.14 -12.06
CA GLU A 64 6.91 -9.36 -12.82
C GLU A 64 6.85 -7.89 -12.41
N LEU A 65 8.02 -7.31 -12.11
CA LEU A 65 8.19 -5.87 -12.00
C LEU A 65 8.32 -5.24 -13.38
N LEU A 66 7.61 -4.13 -13.59
CA LEU A 66 7.63 -3.36 -14.83
C LEU A 66 8.98 -2.64 -15.01
N SER A 67 9.41 -2.44 -16.26
CA SER A 67 10.65 -1.72 -16.62
C SER A 67 10.81 -0.37 -15.89
N CYS A 68 9.72 0.39 -15.71
CA CYS A 68 9.73 1.68 -15.02
C CYS A 68 10.10 1.59 -13.53
N MET A 69 9.98 0.41 -12.93
CA MET A 69 10.33 0.12 -11.53
C MET A 69 11.76 -0.40 -11.38
N LEU A 70 12.43 -0.81 -12.47
CA LEU A 70 13.72 -1.49 -12.40
C LEU A 70 14.90 -0.55 -12.13
N CYS A 71 14.68 0.77 -12.09
CA CYS A 71 15.68 1.75 -11.68
C CYS A 71 15.04 2.96 -11.00
N GLY A 72 15.86 3.88 -10.47
CA GLY A 72 15.35 5.11 -9.87
C GLY A 72 15.20 5.04 -8.34
N GLY A 73 15.62 3.92 -7.74
CA GLY A 73 15.52 3.67 -6.31
C GLY A 73 14.36 2.74 -5.92
N PHE A 74 13.39 2.50 -6.81
CA PHE A 74 12.19 1.72 -6.48
C PHE A 74 12.48 0.28 -6.06
N THR A 75 13.42 -0.42 -6.73
CA THR A 75 13.76 -1.82 -6.40
C THR A 75 14.33 -2.02 -4.98
N LYS A 76 14.72 -0.95 -4.28
CA LYS A 76 15.18 -1.00 -2.88
C LYS A 76 14.10 -0.59 -1.88
N ASN A 77 12.93 -0.21 -2.38
CA ASN A 77 11.84 0.38 -1.63
C ASN A 77 10.52 -0.37 -1.86
N LEU A 78 10.56 -1.55 -2.47
CA LEU A 78 9.41 -2.44 -2.62
C LEU A 78 8.97 -2.87 -1.22
N GLN A 79 7.72 -2.67 -0.85
CA GLN A 79 7.20 -3.06 0.46
C GLN A 79 6.48 -4.40 0.38
N ASP A 80 5.56 -4.54 -0.58
CA ASP A 80 4.85 -5.80 -0.79
C ASP A 80 4.38 -5.94 -2.24
N ALA A 81 4.01 -7.15 -2.62
CA ALA A 81 3.20 -7.41 -3.79
C ALA A 81 1.96 -8.19 -3.37
N VAL A 82 0.76 -7.69 -3.69
CA VAL A 82 -0.50 -8.28 -3.22
C VAL A 82 -1.31 -8.79 -4.40
N ILE A 83 -1.82 -10.02 -4.31
CA ILE A 83 -2.72 -10.63 -5.28
C ILE A 83 -4.17 -10.42 -4.83
N TRP A 84 -4.99 -9.95 -5.78
CA TRP A 84 -6.42 -9.76 -5.61
C TRP A 84 -7.18 -10.68 -6.56
N PHE A 85 -7.87 -11.69 -6.04
CA PHE A 85 -8.52 -12.72 -6.87
C PHE A 85 -9.95 -13.05 -6.39
N SER A 86 -10.93 -12.95 -7.28
CA SER A 86 -12.31 -13.36 -7.02
C SER A 86 -13.06 -13.81 -8.29
N SER A 87 -14.32 -14.19 -8.09
CA SER A 87 -15.32 -14.42 -9.15
C SER A 87 -15.94 -13.14 -9.74
N GLY A 88 -15.45 -11.95 -9.34
CA GLY A 88 -15.94 -10.65 -9.80
C GLY A 88 -17.02 -10.03 -8.93
N ASP A 89 -17.51 -8.86 -9.31
CA ASP A 89 -18.46 -8.03 -8.55
C ASP A 89 -17.93 -7.59 -7.17
N THR A 90 -16.61 -7.54 -7.01
CA THR A 90 -15.99 -7.05 -5.77
C THR A 90 -16.06 -5.54 -5.67
N LYS A 91 -16.07 -5.02 -4.43
CA LYS A 91 -16.05 -3.59 -4.16
C LYS A 91 -15.20 -3.32 -2.92
N SER A 92 -14.19 -2.50 -3.09
CA SER A 92 -13.43 -1.99 -1.94
C SER A 92 -14.22 -0.89 -1.23
N VAL A 93 -13.87 -0.61 0.02
CA VAL A 93 -14.20 0.66 0.69
C VAL A 93 -13.50 1.83 0.00
N LEU A 94 -13.93 3.05 0.30
CA LEU A 94 -13.18 4.26 -0.06
C LEU A 94 -12.06 4.45 0.96
N HIS A 95 -10.81 4.43 0.53
CA HIS A 95 -9.63 4.50 1.40
C HIS A 95 -8.48 5.22 0.69
N PHE A 96 -7.36 5.37 1.40
CA PHE A 96 -6.08 5.73 0.80
C PHE A 96 -4.99 4.81 1.36
N ASP A 97 -3.91 4.64 0.59
CA ASP A 97 -2.74 3.86 1.01
C ASP A 97 -1.62 4.79 1.48
N ALA A 98 -0.86 4.36 2.49
CA ALA A 98 0.36 5.02 2.96
C ALA A 98 1.60 4.63 2.13
N LEU A 99 1.39 4.08 0.93
CA LEU A 99 2.43 3.69 -0.02
C LEU A 99 2.03 4.15 -1.43
N ASP A 100 3.04 4.27 -2.29
CA ASP A 100 2.81 4.31 -3.72
C ASP A 100 2.53 2.89 -4.23
N ASN A 101 1.73 2.79 -5.29
CA ASN A 101 1.25 1.49 -5.73
C ASN A 101 1.06 1.43 -7.26
N ILE A 102 1.46 0.32 -7.88
CA ILE A 102 1.06 -0.01 -9.25
C ILE A 102 0.11 -1.20 -9.22
N ASN A 103 -1.16 -0.97 -9.59
CA ASN A 103 -2.13 -2.04 -9.82
C ASN A 103 -2.04 -2.51 -11.28
N CYS A 104 -1.89 -3.81 -11.52
CA CYS A 104 -1.91 -4.42 -12.84
C CYS A 104 -3.04 -5.44 -12.93
N VAL A 105 -3.95 -5.27 -13.90
CA VAL A 105 -5.06 -6.20 -14.14
C VAL A 105 -4.57 -7.35 -15.01
N MET A 106 -4.63 -8.57 -14.47
CA MET A 106 -4.23 -9.79 -15.17
C MET A 106 -5.42 -10.49 -15.84
N ASP A 107 -6.61 -10.39 -15.23
CA ASP A 107 -7.86 -10.82 -15.83
C ASP A 107 -9.07 -10.05 -15.28
N GLY A 108 -10.15 -10.00 -16.05
CA GLY A 108 -11.35 -9.25 -15.73
C GLY A 108 -11.24 -7.76 -16.04
N ARG A 109 -12.11 -6.96 -15.44
CA ARG A 109 -12.13 -5.50 -15.59
C ARG A 109 -12.25 -4.86 -14.21
N LYS A 110 -11.43 -3.84 -13.94
CA LYS A 110 -11.52 -3.02 -12.72
C LYS A 110 -11.90 -1.59 -13.07
N GLU A 111 -12.71 -0.97 -12.22
CA GLU A 111 -13.13 0.43 -12.30
C GLU A 111 -12.70 1.13 -11.01
N PHE A 112 -11.94 2.21 -11.15
CA PHE A 112 -11.42 3.01 -10.06
C PHE A 112 -12.12 4.37 -10.03
N PHE A 113 -12.65 4.72 -8.88
CA PHE A 113 -12.94 6.10 -8.49
C PHE A 113 -11.73 6.64 -7.76
N LEU A 114 -11.20 7.79 -8.17
CA LEU A 114 -10.02 8.42 -7.55
C LEU A 114 -10.28 9.89 -7.22
N VAL A 115 -9.76 10.34 -6.08
CA VAL A 115 -9.76 11.74 -5.64
C VAL A 115 -8.34 12.11 -5.21
N ASP A 116 -7.91 13.31 -5.59
CA ASP A 116 -6.60 13.85 -5.24
C ASP A 116 -6.45 13.96 -3.70
N LYS A 117 -5.27 13.64 -3.17
CA LYS A 117 -4.97 13.74 -1.74
C LYS A 117 -5.19 15.17 -1.18
N ASN A 118 -5.08 16.19 -2.03
CA ASN A 118 -5.29 17.59 -1.65
C ASN A 118 -6.77 17.90 -1.32
N ASP A 119 -7.71 17.07 -1.77
CA ASP A 119 -9.13 17.17 -1.43
C ASP A 119 -9.49 16.43 -0.13
N LYS A 120 -8.50 16.07 0.71
CA LYS A 120 -8.70 15.37 2.00
C LYS A 120 -9.74 16.01 2.93
N ALA A 121 -9.92 17.33 2.87
CA ALA A 121 -10.93 18.03 3.66
C ALA A 121 -12.38 17.67 3.27
N ASN A 122 -12.59 17.17 2.05
CA ASN A 122 -13.89 16.80 1.50
C ASN A 122 -14.14 15.27 1.49
N VAL A 123 -13.10 14.46 1.71
CA VAL A 123 -13.20 13.00 1.82
C VAL A 123 -13.12 12.61 3.29
N PHE A 124 -14.27 12.37 3.91
CA PHE A 124 -14.32 12.08 5.35
C PHE A 124 -13.93 10.62 5.65
N ILE A 125 -12.76 10.46 6.25
CA ILE A 125 -12.20 9.21 6.79
C ILE A 125 -12.66 9.09 8.24
N ASP A 126 -13.73 8.31 8.47
CA ASP A 126 -14.31 8.10 9.80
C ASP A 126 -13.73 6.90 10.55
N HIS A 127 -12.77 6.20 9.94
CA HIS A 127 -11.98 5.11 10.51
C HIS A 127 -10.47 5.36 10.26
N PRO A 128 -9.86 6.32 10.98
CA PRO A 128 -8.47 6.72 10.78
C PRO A 128 -7.48 5.57 11.02
N GLU A 129 -7.78 4.63 11.92
CA GLU A 129 -6.97 3.46 12.25
C GLU A 129 -6.71 2.54 11.05
N GLY A 130 -7.61 2.55 10.06
CA GLY A 130 -7.46 1.79 8.82
C GLY A 130 -7.42 2.68 7.57
N SER A 131 -7.27 4.00 7.72
CA SER A 131 -7.23 4.95 6.58
C SER A 131 -8.42 4.85 5.62
N PHE A 132 -9.63 4.55 6.11
CA PHE A 132 -10.82 4.35 5.28
C PHE A 132 -12.07 5.11 5.73
N SER A 133 -13.00 5.25 4.79
CA SER A 133 -14.33 5.78 5.00
C SER A 133 -15.34 4.64 5.01
N GLY A 134 -16.16 4.57 6.06
CA GLY A 134 -17.29 3.66 6.21
C GLY A 134 -18.50 4.03 5.33
N VAL A 135 -18.31 4.87 4.32
CA VAL A 135 -19.34 5.23 3.35
C VAL A 135 -19.79 3.98 2.59
N ASP A 136 -21.12 3.79 2.48
CA ASP A 136 -21.64 2.75 1.59
C ASP A 136 -21.43 3.18 0.13
N VAL A 137 -20.44 2.57 -0.51
CA VAL A 137 -20.07 2.84 -1.90
C VAL A 137 -21.20 2.54 -2.89
N ASP A 138 -22.16 1.67 -2.56
CA ASP A 138 -23.33 1.43 -3.41
C ASP A 138 -24.44 2.47 -3.22
N LYS A 139 -24.46 3.15 -2.06
CA LYS A 139 -25.53 4.06 -1.68
C LYS A 139 -25.02 5.12 -0.69
N VAL A 140 -24.29 6.09 -1.21
CA VAL A 140 -23.70 7.19 -0.42
C VAL A 140 -24.79 8.01 0.27
N ASP A 141 -24.72 8.12 1.61
CA ASP A 141 -25.51 9.07 2.38
C ASP A 141 -24.87 10.46 2.31
N MET A 142 -25.40 11.32 1.45
CA MET A 142 -24.92 12.68 1.24
C MET A 142 -25.17 13.63 2.43
N TYR A 143 -25.99 13.24 3.41
CA TYR A 143 -26.11 14.02 4.65
C TYR A 143 -24.97 13.69 5.62
N LYS A 144 -24.51 12.43 5.64
CA LYS A 144 -23.35 12.00 6.45
C LYS A 144 -22.03 12.36 5.77
N TYR A 145 -21.94 12.26 4.44
CA TYR A 145 -20.73 12.50 3.65
C TYR A 145 -20.91 13.59 2.59
N PRO A 146 -21.30 14.83 2.97
CA PRO A 146 -21.64 15.89 2.01
C PRO A 146 -20.48 16.33 1.12
N GLY A 147 -19.24 16.23 1.61
CA GLY A 147 -18.03 16.63 0.87
C GLY A 147 -17.84 15.86 -0.44
N LEU A 148 -18.27 14.59 -0.50
CA LEU A 148 -18.19 13.75 -1.70
C LEU A 148 -19.01 14.31 -2.90
N SER A 149 -19.95 15.22 -2.65
CA SER A 149 -20.71 15.89 -3.73
C SER A 149 -19.93 17.00 -4.43
N GLN A 150 -18.82 17.47 -3.85
CA GLN A 150 -18.06 18.62 -4.31
C GLN A 150 -16.63 18.29 -4.76
N VAL A 151 -16.16 17.05 -4.52
CA VAL A 151 -14.81 16.64 -4.90
C VAL A 151 -14.69 16.48 -6.42
N PRO A 152 -13.66 17.06 -7.05
CA PRO A 152 -13.19 16.59 -8.34
C PRO A 152 -12.79 15.12 -8.22
N TRP A 153 -13.19 14.30 -9.19
CA TRP A 153 -12.87 12.87 -9.19
C TRP A 153 -12.55 12.39 -10.60
N TYR A 154 -11.77 11.32 -10.64
CA TYR A 154 -11.39 10.63 -11.86
C TYR A 154 -12.00 9.23 -11.87
N ASN A 155 -12.38 8.79 -13.08
CA ASN A 155 -12.77 7.41 -13.33
C ASN A 155 -11.72 6.75 -14.23
N VAL A 156 -11.20 5.60 -13.81
CA VAL A 156 -10.29 4.80 -14.63
C VAL A 156 -10.87 3.40 -14.77
N THR A 157 -11.07 2.96 -16.00
CA THR A 157 -11.48 1.59 -16.31
C THR A 157 -10.31 0.84 -16.91
N MET A 158 -9.88 -0.23 -16.25
CA MET A 158 -8.74 -1.05 -16.62
C MET A 158 -9.16 -2.40 -17.17
N GLN A 159 -8.50 -2.85 -18.23
CA GLN A 159 -8.67 -4.15 -18.88
C GLN A 159 -7.43 -5.04 -18.65
N PRO A 160 -7.49 -6.35 -18.98
CA PRO A 160 -6.33 -7.22 -18.83
C PRO A 160 -5.13 -6.71 -19.61
N GLY A 161 -3.99 -6.58 -18.92
CA GLY A 161 -2.74 -6.01 -19.42
C GLY A 161 -2.52 -4.55 -19.07
N ASP A 162 -3.53 -3.84 -18.56
CA ASP A 162 -3.34 -2.48 -18.07
C ASP A 162 -2.67 -2.49 -16.70
N CYS A 163 -1.76 -1.53 -16.49
CA CYS A 163 -1.19 -1.20 -15.20
C CYS A 163 -1.41 0.28 -14.90
N PHE A 164 -1.80 0.59 -13.67
CA PHE A 164 -2.18 1.92 -13.22
C PHE A 164 -1.43 2.27 -11.95
N PHE A 165 -0.78 3.43 -11.98
CA PHE A 165 -0.09 3.99 -10.82
C PHE A 165 -1.10 4.76 -9.95
N ILE A 166 -1.20 4.36 -8.68
CA ILE A 166 -2.00 4.99 -7.63
C ILE A 166 -1.01 5.75 -6.74
N PRO A 167 -1.02 7.09 -6.77
CA PRO A 167 -0.05 7.86 -6.01
C PRO A 167 -0.35 7.82 -4.50
N TYR A 168 0.70 7.96 -3.70
CA TYR A 168 0.66 8.03 -2.24
C TYR A 168 -0.47 8.91 -1.72
N ARG A 169 -1.27 8.35 -0.80
CA ARG A 169 -2.43 8.97 -0.14
C ARG A 169 -3.57 9.42 -1.07
N TRP A 170 -3.59 9.02 -2.35
CA TRP A 170 -4.76 9.27 -3.19
C TRP A 170 -5.94 8.43 -2.73
N PHE A 171 -7.08 9.08 -2.54
CA PHE A 171 -8.29 8.39 -2.14
C PHE A 171 -8.83 7.59 -3.33
N HIS A 172 -9.17 6.33 -3.11
CA HIS A 172 -9.67 5.50 -4.16
C HIS A 172 -10.67 4.45 -3.68
N GLN A 173 -11.55 4.05 -4.61
CA GLN A 173 -12.53 2.99 -4.46
C GLN A 173 -12.51 2.16 -5.73
N VAL A 174 -12.42 0.84 -5.60
CA VAL A 174 -12.23 -0.08 -6.72
C VAL A 174 -13.39 -1.05 -6.81
N ARG A 175 -13.89 -1.28 -8.02
CA ARG A 175 -14.89 -2.31 -8.31
C ARG A 175 -14.37 -3.26 -9.38
N SER A 176 -14.65 -4.55 -9.25
CA SER A 176 -14.48 -5.48 -10.35
C SER A 176 -15.81 -5.72 -11.06
N ALA A 177 -15.73 -5.94 -12.38
CA ALA A 177 -16.87 -6.38 -13.16
C ALA A 177 -17.26 -7.82 -12.81
N ALA A 178 -18.45 -8.23 -13.26
CA ALA A 178 -18.88 -9.62 -13.17
C ALA A 178 -17.92 -10.57 -13.91
N GLY A 179 -17.69 -11.75 -13.34
CA GLY A 179 -16.77 -12.76 -13.87
C GLY A 179 -15.39 -12.67 -13.26
N ARG A 180 -14.50 -13.62 -13.60
CA ARG A 180 -13.18 -13.75 -12.98
C ARG A 180 -12.42 -12.40 -12.96
N SER A 181 -11.97 -11.99 -11.78
CA SER A 181 -11.17 -10.78 -11.57
C SER A 181 -9.85 -11.17 -10.92
N LEU A 182 -8.74 -10.81 -11.54
CA LEU A 182 -7.40 -11.02 -11.03
C LEU A 182 -6.54 -9.78 -11.27
N ALA A 183 -5.96 -9.23 -10.21
CA ALA A 183 -5.03 -8.13 -10.31
C ALA A 183 -3.90 -8.28 -9.29
N ILE A 184 -2.79 -7.60 -9.53
CA ILE A 184 -1.68 -7.49 -8.59
C ILE A 184 -1.34 -6.05 -8.32
N ASN A 185 -1.10 -5.77 -7.06
CA ASN A 185 -0.52 -4.51 -6.63
C ASN A 185 0.95 -4.72 -6.32
N ILE A 186 1.79 -3.78 -6.75
CA ILE A 186 3.18 -3.66 -6.29
C ILE A 186 3.24 -2.40 -5.44
N TRP A 187 3.41 -2.57 -4.14
CA TRP A 187 3.50 -1.51 -3.15
C TRP A 187 4.95 -1.14 -2.91
N PHE A 188 5.22 0.16 -2.81
CA PHE A 188 6.55 0.68 -2.55
C PHE A 188 6.50 2.00 -1.80
N VAL A 189 7.57 2.30 -1.06
CA VAL A 189 7.71 3.53 -0.29
C VAL A 189 7.58 4.74 -1.20
N HIS A 190 6.86 5.77 -0.75
CA HIS A 190 6.80 7.04 -1.45
C HIS A 190 8.17 7.73 -1.49
N LEU A 191 8.66 8.01 -2.70
CA LEU A 191 9.97 8.63 -2.91
C LEU A 191 9.80 10.08 -3.40
N LEU A 192 10.33 11.02 -2.63
CA LEU A 192 10.43 12.43 -3.05
C LEU A 192 11.56 12.68 -4.05
N GLN A 193 12.54 11.78 -4.11
CA GLN A 193 13.70 11.89 -4.99
C GLN A 193 13.81 10.69 -5.95
N PHE A 194 14.10 10.98 -7.22
CA PHE A 194 14.38 9.97 -8.23
C PHE A 194 15.88 9.73 -8.38
N ASN A 195 16.36 8.51 -8.12
CA ASN A 195 17.77 8.16 -8.23
C ASN A 195 18.21 7.95 -9.68
N SER A 196 18.44 9.04 -10.41
CA SER A 196 18.86 8.99 -11.82
C SER A 196 20.19 8.27 -12.07
N SER A 197 21.07 8.23 -11.06
CA SER A 197 22.36 7.54 -11.13
C SER A 197 22.20 6.02 -11.16
N ASP A 198 21.20 5.48 -10.47
CA ASP A 198 20.83 4.06 -10.54
C ASP A 198 20.45 3.63 -11.97
N CYS A 199 19.60 4.42 -12.64
CA CYS A 199 19.23 4.16 -14.04
C CYS A 199 20.43 4.24 -14.99
N LYS A 200 21.31 5.23 -14.81
CA LYS A 200 22.55 5.35 -15.62
C LYS A 200 23.47 4.14 -15.43
N ALA A 201 23.59 3.63 -14.20
CA ALA A 201 24.43 2.47 -13.90
C ALA A 201 23.87 1.18 -14.52
N LYS A 202 22.55 0.99 -14.50
CA LYS A 202 21.87 -0.19 -15.08
C LYS A 202 21.79 -0.15 -16.61
N GLY A 203 21.79 1.04 -17.21
CA GLY A 203 21.76 1.21 -18.66
C GLY A 203 20.44 0.79 -19.27
N LYS A 204 20.47 -0.07 -20.29
CA LYS A 204 19.24 -0.55 -20.95
C LYS A 204 18.55 -1.57 -20.06
N LEU A 205 17.34 -1.24 -19.63
CA LEU A 205 16.49 -2.12 -18.82
C LEU A 205 15.74 -3.12 -19.71
N PRO A 206 15.44 -4.33 -19.21
CA PRO A 206 14.47 -5.21 -19.83
C PRO A 206 13.05 -4.67 -19.64
N ASP A 207 12.09 -5.26 -20.34
CA ASP A 207 10.67 -4.87 -20.21
C ASP A 207 10.11 -5.27 -18.83
N PHE A 208 10.56 -6.42 -18.31
CA PHE A 208 10.14 -6.99 -17.03
C PHE A 208 11.28 -7.76 -16.36
N GLU A 209 11.25 -7.86 -15.02
CA GLU A 209 12.05 -8.82 -14.23
C GLU A 209 11.18 -9.49 -13.17
N PRO A 210 11.36 -10.80 -12.89
CA PRO A 210 10.67 -11.49 -11.79
C PRO A 210 10.90 -10.82 -10.43
N LEU A 211 9.84 -10.68 -9.63
CA LEU A 211 9.89 -10.11 -8.27
C LEU A 211 10.86 -10.89 -7.37
N ALA A 212 10.99 -12.20 -7.57
CA ALA A 212 11.94 -13.06 -6.83
C ALA A 212 13.42 -12.63 -6.92
N GLN A 213 13.79 -11.72 -7.82
CA GLN A 213 15.14 -11.17 -7.89
C GLN A 213 15.39 -10.02 -6.90
N PHE A 214 14.35 -9.53 -6.22
CA PHE A 214 14.40 -8.36 -5.36
C PHE A 214 14.01 -8.72 -3.93
N GLU A 215 14.56 -7.97 -2.99
CA GLU A 215 14.18 -8.06 -1.57
C GLU A 215 13.16 -6.97 -1.27
N LEU A 216 12.18 -7.31 -0.44
CA LEU A 216 11.27 -6.32 0.12
C LEU A 216 12.03 -5.49 1.16
N ALA A 217 11.80 -4.19 1.15
CA ALA A 217 12.33 -3.22 2.08
C ALA A 217 11.73 -3.47 3.47
N SER A 218 12.48 -3.12 4.50
CA SER A 218 11.96 -3.13 5.87
C SER A 218 11.01 -1.95 6.11
N ASP A 219 10.16 -2.08 7.11
CA ASP A 219 9.22 -1.02 7.56
C ASP A 219 9.93 0.29 7.92
N SER A 220 11.21 0.22 8.30
CA SER A 220 12.03 1.41 8.55
C SER A 220 12.19 2.31 7.31
N GLU A 221 12.07 1.78 6.10
CA GLU A 221 12.06 2.59 4.88
C GLU A 221 10.71 3.28 4.67
N GLN A 222 9.59 2.68 5.10
CA GLN A 222 8.31 3.39 5.11
C GLN A 222 8.36 4.59 6.06
N LEU A 223 8.93 4.41 7.26
CA LEU A 223 9.17 5.51 8.20
C LEU A 223 10.01 6.64 7.54
N ARG A 224 10.99 6.28 6.70
CA ARG A 224 11.76 7.27 5.94
C ARG A 224 10.83 8.12 5.07
N GLY A 225 9.95 7.45 4.33
CA GLY A 225 8.96 8.09 3.46
C GLY A 225 8.01 9.00 4.24
N GLU A 226 7.53 8.57 5.41
CA GLU A 226 6.66 9.39 6.26
C GLU A 226 7.36 10.66 6.75
N ILE A 227 8.57 10.53 7.30
CA ILE A 227 9.36 11.67 7.79
C ILE A 227 9.72 12.61 6.64
N ALA A 228 10.12 12.05 5.48
CA ALA A 228 10.42 12.81 4.28
C ALA A 228 9.21 13.64 3.83
N ASN A 229 8.03 13.03 3.77
CA ASN A 229 6.78 13.72 3.42
C ASN A 229 6.43 14.80 4.45
N PHE A 230 6.58 14.52 5.74
CA PHE A 230 6.33 15.50 6.79
C PHE A 230 7.20 16.75 6.58
N ILE A 231 8.49 16.57 6.29
CA ILE A 231 9.42 17.67 5.99
C ILE A 231 9.02 18.44 4.73
N ASP A 232 8.62 17.75 3.66
CA ASP A 232 8.18 18.37 2.39
C ASP A 232 6.92 19.24 2.56
N GLU A 233 6.08 18.92 3.54
CA GLU A 233 4.89 19.71 3.88
C GLU A 233 5.20 20.94 4.78
N LEU A 234 6.43 21.08 5.30
CA LEU A 234 6.85 22.26 6.06
C LEU A 234 7.24 23.43 5.14
N ASP A 235 6.97 24.66 5.59
CA ASP A 235 7.24 25.88 4.81
C ASP A 235 8.73 26.05 4.45
N ASP A 236 9.63 25.67 5.36
CA ASP A 236 11.08 25.80 5.20
C ASP A 236 11.76 24.52 4.66
N ALA A 237 10.99 23.45 4.42
CA ALA A 237 11.48 22.14 3.99
C ALA A 237 12.61 21.54 4.87
N GLU A 238 12.61 21.91 6.15
CA GLU A 238 13.57 21.49 7.16
C GLU A 238 12.81 21.27 8.48
N LEU A 239 13.08 20.15 9.14
CA LEU A 239 12.47 19.84 10.43
C LEU A 239 13.29 20.51 11.53
N HIS A 240 12.63 21.25 12.44
CA HIS A 240 13.27 21.86 13.61
C HIS A 240 12.61 21.39 14.92
N ILE A 241 13.23 21.75 16.05
CA ILE A 241 12.74 21.42 17.39
C ILE A 241 11.29 21.88 17.62
N GLU A 242 10.89 22.99 17.01
CA GLU A 242 9.54 23.55 17.12
C GLU A 242 8.45 22.73 16.41
N ASP A 243 8.83 21.85 15.48
CA ASP A 243 7.92 20.97 14.76
C ASP A 243 7.73 19.60 15.42
N LEU A 244 8.52 19.27 16.45
CA LEU A 244 8.54 17.93 17.05
C LEU A 244 7.20 17.48 17.63
N SER A 245 6.36 18.41 18.10
CA SER A 245 5.01 18.07 18.56
C SER A 245 4.07 17.74 17.40
N LYS A 246 4.25 18.36 16.23
CA LYS A 246 3.50 18.00 15.02
C LYS A 246 3.98 16.65 14.47
N LEU A 247 5.29 16.44 14.45
CA LEU A 247 5.89 15.17 14.03
C LEU A 247 5.44 14.02 14.94
N ALA A 248 5.44 14.24 16.26
CA ALA A 248 4.94 13.28 17.24
C ALA A 248 3.48 12.90 16.97
N ALA A 249 2.63 13.88 16.63
CA ALA A 249 1.23 13.63 16.30
C ALA A 249 1.07 12.88 14.96
N ASP A 250 1.83 13.24 13.92
CA ASP A 250 1.73 12.61 12.59
C ASP A 250 2.23 11.15 12.58
N LEU A 251 3.28 10.86 13.37
CA LEU A 251 3.84 9.52 13.56
C LEU A 251 3.18 8.74 14.71
N GLU A 252 2.25 9.36 15.46
CA GLU A 252 1.58 8.75 16.62
C GLU A 252 2.55 8.27 17.72
N ILE A 253 3.63 9.00 17.94
CA ILE A 253 4.65 8.73 18.97
C ILE A 253 4.64 9.80 20.07
N SER A 254 5.36 9.54 21.16
CA SER A 254 5.54 10.54 22.22
C SER A 254 6.50 11.67 21.81
N ASP A 255 6.34 12.85 22.43
CA ASP A 255 7.28 13.99 22.26
C ASP A 255 8.74 13.61 22.60
N GLN A 256 8.93 12.65 23.51
CA GLN A 256 10.26 12.15 23.86
C GLN A 256 10.87 11.28 22.75
N GLU A 257 10.04 10.49 22.07
CA GLU A 257 10.47 9.68 20.93
C GLU A 257 10.76 10.56 19.71
N SER A 258 9.90 11.56 19.43
CA SER A 258 10.13 12.50 18.32
C SER A 258 11.43 13.27 18.50
N LEU A 259 11.77 13.67 19.73
CA LEU A 259 13.08 14.29 20.02
C LEU A 259 14.27 13.35 19.76
N LYS A 260 14.17 12.07 20.09
CA LYS A 260 15.25 11.10 19.82
C LYS A 260 15.37 10.79 18.33
N VAL A 261 14.25 10.71 17.61
CA VAL A 261 14.20 10.59 16.15
C VAL A 261 14.93 11.78 15.52
N PHE A 262 14.56 13.00 15.91
CA PHE A 262 15.21 14.23 15.47
C PHE A 262 16.73 14.19 15.71
N GLN A 263 17.16 13.89 16.94
CA GLN A 263 18.59 13.80 17.28
C GLN A 263 19.37 12.72 16.52
N THR A 264 18.68 11.70 16.01
CA THR A 264 19.28 10.63 15.19
C THR A 264 19.37 11.03 13.73
N LEU A 265 18.42 11.84 13.26
CA LEU A 265 18.38 12.36 11.90
C LEU A 265 19.32 13.56 11.69
N ASP A 266 19.45 14.44 12.68
CA ASP A 266 20.35 15.59 12.71
C ASP A 266 21.81 15.11 12.83
N GLN A 267 22.41 14.77 11.69
CA GLN A 267 23.71 14.10 11.62
C GLN A 267 24.85 15.08 11.83
N ASP A 268 24.69 16.32 11.39
CA ASP A 268 25.71 17.37 11.50
C ASP A 268 25.57 18.25 12.74
N LYS A 269 24.43 18.14 13.45
CA LYS A 269 24.13 18.78 14.74
C LYS A 269 24.00 20.29 14.64
N ASP A 270 23.46 20.78 13.53
CA ASP A 270 23.21 22.20 13.33
C ASP A 270 21.85 22.66 13.89
N GLY A 271 20.99 21.73 14.29
CA GLY A 271 19.68 22.01 14.88
C GLY A 271 18.53 22.03 13.87
N GLY A 272 18.76 21.59 12.64
CA GLY A 272 17.74 21.24 11.67
C GLY A 272 17.95 19.85 11.10
N VAL A 273 16.93 19.34 10.42
CA VAL A 273 16.99 18.07 9.70
C VAL A 273 16.51 18.30 8.28
N THR A 274 17.44 18.16 7.35
CA THR A 274 17.18 18.29 5.92
C THR A 274 16.70 16.97 5.31
N ILE A 275 16.10 17.05 4.13
CA ILE A 275 15.70 15.85 3.39
C ILE A 275 16.89 14.94 3.04
N ASP A 276 18.07 15.51 2.77
CA ASP A 276 19.29 14.75 2.44
C ASP A 276 19.83 13.98 3.65
N GLU A 277 19.69 14.52 4.86
CA GLU A 277 19.99 13.79 6.08
C GLU A 277 19.03 12.63 6.29
N VAL A 278 17.73 12.86 6.06
CA VAL A 278 16.73 11.79 6.10
C VAL A 278 17.08 10.68 5.12
N TYR A 279 17.48 10.96 3.87
CA TYR A 279 17.84 9.92 2.90
C TYR A 279 19.20 9.25 3.14
N SER A 280 20.13 9.91 3.83
CA SER A 280 21.45 9.35 4.15
C SER A 280 21.47 8.54 5.45
N CYS A 281 20.46 8.72 6.31
CA CYS A 281 20.39 8.07 7.62
C CYS A 281 20.09 6.56 7.51
N ASN A 282 20.57 5.78 8.48
CA ASN A 282 20.16 4.38 8.65
C ASN A 282 18.88 4.32 9.47
N MET A 283 17.77 4.00 8.82
CA MET A 283 16.44 4.08 9.45
C MET A 283 16.18 3.01 10.49
N ASN A 284 16.94 1.92 10.51
CA ASN A 284 16.85 0.95 11.61
C ASN A 284 17.28 1.58 12.95
N ASN A 285 18.24 2.52 12.92
CA ASN A 285 18.64 3.25 14.12
C ASN A 285 17.55 4.24 14.57
N VAL A 286 16.87 4.86 13.60
CA VAL A 286 15.77 5.81 13.85
C VAL A 286 14.56 5.08 14.43
N GLN A 287 14.14 3.97 13.81
CA GLN A 287 13.05 3.12 14.30
C GLN A 287 13.33 2.62 15.72
N ALA A 288 14.57 2.27 16.04
CA ALA A 288 14.97 1.86 17.39
C ALA A 288 14.81 2.98 18.45
N GLN A 289 14.72 4.26 18.04
CA GLN A 289 14.49 5.37 18.97
C GLN A 289 13.00 5.62 19.28
N ALA A 290 12.11 5.09 18.46
CA ALA A 290 10.67 5.27 18.59
C ALA A 290 9.96 3.90 18.53
N PRO A 291 10.04 3.10 19.61
CA PRO A 291 9.32 1.83 19.71
C PRO A 291 7.81 1.97 19.60
N GLY A 292 7.26 3.16 19.87
CA GLY A 292 5.84 3.48 19.66
C GLY A 292 5.41 3.55 18.20
N LEU A 293 6.37 3.56 17.25
CA LEU A 293 6.10 3.22 15.84
C LEU A 293 5.78 1.72 15.78
N ALA A 294 4.57 1.34 16.20
CA ALA A 294 3.99 0.11 15.71
C ALA A 294 4.08 0.18 14.19
N THR A 295 4.62 -0.86 13.57
CA THR A 295 4.62 -1.04 12.13
C THR A 295 3.19 -0.74 11.68
N ARG A 296 2.98 0.39 10.99
CA ARG A 296 1.71 0.67 10.32
C ARG A 296 1.63 -0.42 9.28
N ASP A 297 1.06 -1.57 9.67
CA ASP A 297 1.12 -2.82 8.92
C ASP A 297 0.74 -2.50 7.47
N THR A 298 1.73 -2.67 6.60
CA THR A 298 1.54 -2.76 5.15
C THR A 298 1.07 -4.15 4.75
N ASP A 299 0.71 -4.98 5.74
CA ASP A 299 0.03 -6.23 5.55
C ASP A 299 -1.47 -5.96 5.71
N GLY A 300 -2.30 -6.67 4.96
CA GLY A 300 -3.67 -6.88 5.42
C GLY A 300 -3.64 -7.25 6.90
N GLU A 301 -4.52 -6.63 7.68
CA GLU A 301 -5.17 -7.31 8.79
C GLU A 301 -4.30 -8.18 9.71
N LYS A 302 -3.40 -7.59 10.50
CA LYS A 302 -3.10 -8.18 11.81
C LYS A 302 -4.08 -7.64 12.83
N PHE A 303 -5.22 -8.33 12.94
CA PHE A 303 -6.11 -8.16 14.07
C PHE A 303 -5.40 -8.62 15.35
N ASP A 304 -5.29 -7.72 16.32
CA ASP A 304 -4.80 -8.03 17.66
C ASP A 304 -5.72 -9.08 18.30
N ASP A 305 -5.17 -10.27 18.50
CA ASP A 305 -5.82 -11.43 19.09
C ASP A 305 -5.82 -11.25 20.63
N ASN A 306 -6.41 -10.16 21.12
CA ASN A 306 -6.60 -9.90 22.56
C ASN A 306 -7.79 -8.96 22.81
N HIS A 307 -9.00 -9.51 22.70
CA HIS A 307 -10.08 -9.07 23.56
C HIS A 307 -10.56 -10.24 24.42
N ASP A 308 -9.94 -10.33 25.60
CA ASP A 308 -10.51 -10.97 26.76
C ASP A 308 -11.97 -10.52 26.96
N GLU A 309 -12.79 -11.50 27.29
CA GLU A 309 -14.17 -11.41 27.74
C GLU A 309 -14.49 -10.14 28.55
N LEU A 310 -15.58 -9.44 28.19
CA LEU A 310 -16.63 -8.93 29.09
C LEU A 310 -17.84 -8.34 28.35
#